data_AF-K0SNB1-F1
#
_entry.id   AF-K0SNB1-F1
#
_cell.length_a   1.000
_cell.length_b   1.000
_cell.length_c   1.000
_cell.angle_alpha   90.00
_cell.angle_beta   90.00
_cell.angle_gamma   90.00
#
_symmetry.space_group_name_H-M   'P 1'
#
loop_
_entity.id
_entity.type
_entity.pdbx_description
1 polymer ?
#
loop_
_entity_poly.entity_id
_entity_poly.type
_entity_poly.pdbx_seq_one_letter_code
_entity_poly.pdbx_strand_id
1 'polypeptide(L)' 'MTPYARKSAKEAGLDGGVSLRNVHGVAEALPLQDGSVDAVVCTLTLCSVPDQGLALAEIRRVLRPGGT' A
#
# COMPACT_ATOMS: atom_id res chain seq x y z
N MET A 1 9.60 -2.84 -9.30
CA MET A 1 8.26 -3.45 -9.07
C MET A 1 7.14 -2.87 -9.94
N THR A 2 7.16 -1.59 -10.34
CA THR A 2 6.04 -0.96 -11.09
C THR A 2 5.59 -1.70 -12.38
N PRO A 3 6.49 -2.20 -13.25
CA PRO A 3 6.07 -2.95 -14.43
C PRO A 3 5.32 -4.25 -14.07
N TYR A 4 5.78 -4.95 -13.02
CA TYR A 4 5.12 -6.15 -12.51
C TYR A 4 3.74 -5.83 -11.95
N ALA A 5 3.62 -4.81 -11.08
CA ALA A 5 2.35 -4.42 -10.47
C ALA A 5 1.29 -4.03 -11.50
N ARG A 6 1.68 -3.31 -12.57
CA ARG A 6 0.77 -2.96 -13.67
C ARG A 6 0.31 -4.19 -14.46
N LYS A 7 1.24 -5.12 -14.74
CA LYS A 7 0.91 -6.38 -15.43
C LYS A 7 -0.10 -7.19 -14.61
N SER A 8 0.16 -7.40 -13.32
CA SER A 8 -0.74 -8.15 -12.44
C SER A 8 -2.11 -7.48 -12.31
N ALA A 9 -2.18 -6.15 -12.23
CA ALA A 9 -3.46 -5.44 -12.18
C ALA A 9 -4.28 -5.65 -13.46
N LYS A 10 -3.62 -5.65 -14.63
CA LYS A 10 -4.26 -5.95 -15.91
C LYS A 10 -4.79 -7.39 -15.96
N GLU A 11 -3.99 -8.36 -15.54
CA GLU A 11 -4.40 -9.77 -15.48
C GLU A 11 -5.58 -10.00 -14.52
N ALA A 12 -5.70 -9.17 -13.48
CA ALA A 12 -6.83 -9.17 -12.54
C ALA A 12 -8.06 -8.38 -13.04
N GLY A 13 -8.04 -7.81 -14.25
CA GLY A 13 -9.16 -7.05 -14.82
C GLY A 13 -9.37 -5.67 -14.19
N LEU A 14 -8.35 -5.10 -13.54
CA LEU A 14 -8.41 -3.78 -12.91
C LEU A 14 -8.11 -2.62 -13.88
N ASP A 15 -8.02 -2.87 -15.18
CA ASP A 15 -7.72 -1.89 -16.22
C ASP A 15 -8.96 -1.23 -16.86
N GLY A 16 -10.18 -1.70 -16.52
CA GLY A 16 -11.44 -1.29 -17.16
C GLY A 16 -12.40 -0.44 -16.33
N GLY A 17 -11.99 0.08 -15.16
CA GLY A 17 -12.89 0.87 -14.29
C GLY A 17 -12.37 1.18 -12.88
N VAL A 18 -11.17 0.70 -12.55
CA VAL A 18 -10.53 0.96 -11.25
C VAL A 18 -9.40 1.97 -11.43
N SER A 19 -9.37 3.00 -10.59
CA SER A 19 -8.25 3.95 -10.56
C SER A 19 -7.07 3.32 -9.83
N LEU A 20 -6.02 2.97 -10.57
CA LEU A 20 -4.79 2.38 -10.01
C LEU A 20 -3.66 3.42 -9.97
N ARG A 21 -3.22 3.78 -8.75
CA ARG A 21 -2.04 4.61 -8.53
C ARG A 21 -0.92 3.78 -7.92
N ASN A 22 0.19 3.67 -8.64
CA ASN A 22 1.42 3.10 -8.10
C ASN A 22 2.26 4.23 -7.52
N VAL A 23 2.75 4.09 -6.29
CA VAL A 23 3.61 5.07 -5.64
C VAL A 23 4.90 4.40 -5.19
N HIS A 24 6.04 5.05 -5.43
CA HIS A 24 7.33 4.55 -5.01
C HIS A 24 7.63 5.06 -3.59
N GLY A 25 7.99 4.17 -2.68
CA GLY A 25 8.33 4.47 -1.29
C GLY A 25 8.76 3.21 -0.55
N VAL A 26 9.01 3.37 0.75
CA VAL A 26 9.32 2.27 1.68
C VAL A 26 8.20 2.15 2.71
N ALA A 27 8.04 0.98 3.33
CA ALA A 27 6.92 0.73 4.24
C ALA A 27 7.02 1.56 5.52
N GLU A 28 8.24 1.88 5.95
CA GLU A 28 8.57 2.68 7.14
C GLU A 28 8.35 4.19 6.95
N ALA A 29 8.06 4.64 5.72
CA ALA A 29 7.78 6.05 5.41
C ALA A 29 6.90 6.15 4.16
N LEU A 30 5.59 5.93 4.33
CA LEU A 30 4.65 5.92 3.23
C LEU A 30 4.44 7.35 2.70
N PRO A 31 4.58 7.59 1.38
CA PRO A 31 4.35 8.89 0.74
C PRO A 31 2.85 9.20 0.59
N LEU A 32 2.12 9.11 1.70
CA LEU A 32 0.68 9.31 1.84
C LEU A 32 0.41 10.19 3.06
N GLN A 33 -0.70 10.92 3.02
CA GLN A 33 -1.14 11.76 4.13
C GLN A 33 -1.76 10.91 5.25
N ASP A 34 -1.75 11.44 6.46
CA ASP A 34 -2.44 10.86 7.61
C ASP A 34 -3.93 10.69 7.31
N GLY A 35 -4.52 9.56 7.71
CA GLY A 35 -5.95 9.33 7.52
C GLY A 35 -6.44 9.45 6.07
N SER A 36 -5.62 9.10 5.08
CA SER A 36 -5.96 9.23 3.66
C SER A 36 -6.57 7.96 3.04
N VAL A 37 -6.45 6.80 3.68
CA VAL A 37 -6.96 5.52 3.16
C VAL A 37 -7.97 4.88 4.10
N ASP A 38 -8.94 4.16 3.54
CA ASP A 38 -9.95 3.39 4.31
C ASP A 38 -9.41 2.05 4.78
N ALA A 39 -8.55 1.44 3.96
CA ALA A 39 -8.02 0.12 4.21
C ALA A 39 -6.57 -0.03 3.74
N VAL A 40 -5.80 -0.88 4.40
CA VAL A 40 -4.47 -1.30 3.99
C VAL A 40 -4.39 -2.82 3.89
N VAL A 41 -3.93 -3.32 2.74
CA VAL A 41 -3.65 -4.74 2.53
C VAL A 41 -2.15 -4.93 2.45
N CYS A 42 -1.60 -5.71 3.38
CA CYS A 42 -0.19 -6.07 3.42
C CYS A 42 -0.06 -7.59 3.35
N THR A 43 0.32 -8.10 2.17
CA THR A 43 0.42 -9.54 1.91
C THR A 43 1.86 -9.89 1.58
N LEU A 44 2.43 -10.86 2.31
CA LEU A 44 3.78 -11.39 2.08
C LEU A 44 4.88 -10.32 1.96
N THR A 45 4.78 -9.23 2.73
CA THR A 45 5.69 -8.09 2.63
C THR A 45 6.53 -7.88 3.90
N LEU A 46 5.91 -7.94 5.09
CA LEU A 46 6.57 -7.55 6.36
C LEU A 46 7.85 -8.33 6.69
N CYS A 47 7.97 -9.59 6.27
CA CYS A 47 9.16 -10.41 6.55
C CYS A 47 10.46 -9.85 5.93
N SER A 48 10.35 -8.98 4.93
CA SER A 48 11.47 -8.34 4.24
C SER A 48 11.64 -6.87 4.62
N VAL A 49 10.81 -6.34 5.54
CA VAL A 49 10.89 -4.96 6.01
C VAL A 49 11.88 -4.90 7.18
N PRO A 50 12.94 -4.07 7.11
CA PRO A 50 13.93 -3.91 8.17
C PRO A 50 13.33 -3.55 9.54
N ASP A 51 12.42 -2.57 9.57
CA ASP A 51 11.70 -2.19 10.79
C ASP A 51 10.19 -2.36 10.61
N GLN A 52 9.69 -3.52 11.03
CA GLN A 52 8.27 -3.83 10.97
C GLN A 52 7.44 -2.93 11.90
N GLY A 53 8.02 -2.45 13.01
CA GLY A 53 7.33 -1.56 13.95
C GLY A 53 7.03 -0.22 13.31
N LEU A 54 8.02 0.39 12.64
CA LEU A 54 7.82 1.62 11.88
C LEU A 54 6.84 1.44 10.72
N ALA A 55 6.92 0.33 9.99
CA ALA A 55 5.96 0.05 8.92
C ALA A 55 4.52 -0.08 9.44
N LEU A 56 4.30 -0.79 10.55
CA LEU A 56 2.97 -0.89 11.16
C LEU A 56 2.48 0.47 11.70
N ALA A 57 3.37 1.29 12.24
CA ALA A 57 3.04 2.65 12.66
C ALA A 57 2.60 3.52 11.47
N GLU A 58 3.30 3.45 10.34
CA GLU A 58 2.92 4.14 9.11
C GLU A 58 1.59 3.65 8.54
N ILE A 59 1.36 2.33 8.53
CA ILE A 59 0.05 1.76 8.16
C ILE A 59 -1.05 2.37 9.03
N ARG A 60 -0.83 2.44 10.34
CA ARG A 60 -1.81 3.02 11.27
C ARG A 60 -2.00 4.52 11.08
N ARG A 61 -0.96 5.26 10.69
CA ARG A 61 -0.98 6.71 10.41
C ARG A 61 -1.83 7.03 9.18
N VAL A 62 -1.64 6.28 8.09
CA VAL A 62 -2.35 6.56 6.83
C VAL A 62 -3.82 6.12 6.86
N LEU A 63 -4.18 5.18 7.75
CA LEU A 63 -5.57 4.75 7.94
C LEU A 63 -6.42 5.85 8.60
N ARG A 64 -7.62 6.06 8.05
CA ARG A 64 -8.66 6.88 8.68
C ARG A 64 -9.05 6.30 10.05
N PRO A 65 -9.60 7.12 10.98
CA PRO A 65 -10.24 6.60 12.17
C PRO A 65 -11.31 5.56 11.80
N GLY A 66 -11.19 4.34 12.32
CA GLY A 66 -12.09 3.23 12.00
C GLY A 66 -11.76 2.47 10.70
N GLY A 67 -10.71 2.85 9.97
CA GLY A 67 -10.20 2.09 8.84
C GLY A 67 -9.59 0.74 9.24
N THR A 68 -9.41 -0.17 8.28
CA THR A 68 -8.90 -1.53 8.49
C THR A 68 -7.50 -1.75 7.92
#